data_AF-I7AF92-F1
#
_entry.id   AF-I7AF92-F1
#
_cell.length_a   1.000
_cell.length_b   1.000
_cell.length_c   1.000
_cell.angle_alpha   90.00
_cell.angle_beta   90.00
_cell.angle_gamma   90.00
#
_symmetry.space_group_name_H-M   'P 1'
#
loop_
_entity.id
_entity.type
_entity.pdbx_description
1 polymer ?
#
loop_
_entity_poly.entity_id
_entity_poly.type
_entity_poly.pdbx_seq_one_letter_code
_entity_poly.pdbx_strand_id
1 'polypeptide(L)'
;MTNFDVIKDMDERIVKRQIGILENMERISNWMVEIGKPTSKKDKMVKRYTRSILKRKYKRYRRLGVLNIEEKLEGKIKRLKDFGHYESRALKEVEIVFKDSRLYGAGLELDKIFKKYTDVHLCDDYKKFLKSICKLNVDKSRFRYLEYLNELKEYLSGVIKIKYFGMFRKFMASTPRIIERAEACSFSEVNGVEGVFPKVYCVKCSREISRSVFGYHLKGKRHCKKEREEVLFCGMPVLKAEGLIKKALEILDRERRYSISRLSRKKKRLRSDVPKWLYKREELDISFECDICGYSGYGRDGFDRHFGEDSHRKSVARYGIKYSPALKGITRVGILMKMKDRVEESESYTEEFEDGDGNVFDRRTYEDLKRNNLI
;
A
#
# COMPACT_ATOMS: atom_id res chain seq x y z
N MET A 1 44.86 47.15 -31.57
CA MET A 1 43.69 47.39 -30.70
C MET A 1 44.19 48.07 -29.46
N THR A 2 43.70 49.27 -29.16
CA THR A 2 44.14 50.02 -27.97
C THR A 2 43.48 49.43 -26.71
N ASN A 3 44.05 49.65 -25.52
CA ASN A 3 43.42 49.23 -24.24
C ASN A 3 41.98 49.76 -24.09
N PHE A 4 41.66 50.89 -24.75
CA PHE A 4 40.33 51.49 -24.78
C PHE A 4 39.30 50.65 -25.56
N ASP A 5 39.72 50.07 -26.71
CA ASP A 5 38.85 49.22 -27.53
C ASP A 5 38.50 47.91 -26.82
N VAL A 6 39.43 47.38 -26.02
CA VAL A 6 39.24 46.14 -25.24
C VAL A 6 38.25 46.36 -24.08
N ILE A 7 38.33 47.50 -23.39
CA ILE A 7 37.40 47.85 -22.30
C ILE A 7 35.98 48.06 -22.83
N LYS A 8 35.83 48.78 -23.95
CA LYS A 8 34.51 49.06 -24.56
C LYS A 8 33.83 47.78 -25.07
N ASP A 9 34.59 46.86 -25.65
CA ASP A 9 34.09 45.56 -26.12
C ASP A 9 33.81 44.58 -24.97
N MET A 10 34.50 44.70 -23.83
CA MET A 10 34.14 43.97 -22.60
C MET A 10 32.80 44.45 -22.05
N ASP A 11 32.59 45.76 -21.98
CA ASP A 11 31.38 46.38 -21.45
C ASP A 11 30.15 46.06 -22.33
N GLU A 12 30.29 46.13 -23.65
CA GLU A 12 29.23 45.76 -24.60
C GLU A 12 28.84 44.27 -24.50
N ARG A 13 29.81 43.39 -24.23
CA ARG A 13 29.56 41.95 -24.02
C ARG A 13 28.81 41.67 -22.71
N ILE A 14 29.10 42.41 -21.64
CA ILE A 14 28.39 42.29 -20.34
C ILE A 14 26.95 42.79 -20.48
N VAL A 15 26.74 43.93 -21.15
CA VAL A 15 25.40 44.49 -21.41
C VAL A 15 24.55 43.54 -22.24
N LYS A 16 25.08 42.99 -23.35
CA LYS A 16 24.37 41.99 -24.18
C LYS A 16 23.95 40.76 -23.38
N ARG A 17 24.80 40.28 -22.45
CA ARG A 17 24.45 39.16 -21.56
C ARG A 17 23.33 39.55 -20.60
N GLN A 18 23.41 40.74 -20.01
CA GLN A 18 22.39 41.22 -19.07
C GLN A 18 21.02 41.33 -19.74
N ILE A 19 20.95 41.93 -20.93
CA ILE A 19 19.73 42.03 -21.74
C ILE A 19 19.15 40.64 -21.98
N GLY A 20 19.96 39.69 -22.45
CA GLY A 20 19.49 38.33 -22.69
C GLY A 20 18.98 37.61 -21.43
N ILE A 21 19.50 37.91 -20.23
CA ILE A 21 18.96 37.35 -18.98
C ILE A 21 17.59 37.95 -18.67
N LEU A 22 17.45 39.26 -18.79
CA LEU A 22 16.21 39.99 -18.53
C LEU A 22 15.09 39.59 -19.51
N GLU A 23 15.39 39.54 -20.81
CA GLU A 23 14.45 39.07 -21.84
C GLU A 23 13.95 37.65 -21.54
N ASN A 24 14.84 36.74 -21.14
CA ASN A 24 14.45 35.38 -20.77
C ASN A 24 13.57 35.35 -19.51
N MET A 25 13.82 36.24 -18.54
CA MET A 25 12.99 36.37 -17.35
C MET A 25 11.61 36.91 -17.69
N GLU A 26 11.54 37.95 -18.52
CA GLU A 26 10.29 38.54 -19.01
C GLU A 26 9.45 37.53 -19.78
N ARG A 27 10.05 36.81 -20.75
CA ARG A 27 9.36 35.75 -21.50
C ARG A 27 8.75 34.69 -20.58
N ILE A 28 9.51 34.26 -19.56
CA ILE A 28 9.00 33.29 -18.58
C ILE A 28 7.84 33.87 -17.76
N SER A 29 7.92 35.14 -17.35
CA SER A 29 6.84 35.83 -16.64
C SER A 29 5.57 35.91 -17.48
N ASN A 30 5.68 36.30 -18.74
CA ASN A 30 4.55 36.39 -19.67
C ASN A 30 3.90 35.01 -19.86
N TRP A 31 4.70 33.97 -20.13
CA TRP A 31 4.18 32.60 -20.21
C TRP A 31 3.50 32.13 -18.92
N MET A 32 3.96 32.55 -17.74
CA MET A 32 3.30 32.17 -16.49
C MET A 32 1.90 32.80 -16.34
N VAL A 33 1.69 33.99 -16.90
CA VAL A 33 0.40 34.70 -16.96
C VAL A 33 -0.51 34.08 -18.02
N GLU A 34 0.02 33.75 -19.19
CA GLU A 34 -0.71 33.14 -20.31
C GLU A 34 -1.27 31.75 -20.00
N ILE A 35 -0.74 31.04 -19.00
CA ILE A 35 -1.30 29.75 -18.59
C ILE A 35 -2.71 29.97 -18.04
N GLY A 36 -3.71 29.70 -18.89
CA GLY A 36 -5.12 29.87 -18.57
C GLY A 36 -5.68 28.89 -17.53
N LYS A 37 -7.00 28.96 -17.35
CA LYS A 37 -7.74 28.06 -16.46
C LYS A 37 -7.66 26.61 -16.98
N PRO A 38 -7.62 25.61 -16.09
CA PRO A 38 -7.56 24.21 -16.49
C PRO A 38 -8.91 23.70 -17.00
N THR A 39 -8.90 22.92 -18.08
CA THR A 39 -10.12 22.32 -18.68
C THR A 39 -10.43 20.92 -18.13
N SER A 40 -9.42 20.21 -17.64
CA SER A 40 -9.55 18.86 -17.08
C SER A 40 -8.60 18.65 -15.90
N LYS A 41 -8.76 17.53 -15.16
CA LYS A 41 -7.82 17.17 -14.08
C LYS A 41 -6.41 16.93 -14.61
N LYS A 42 -6.29 16.33 -15.80
CA LYS A 42 -5.02 16.12 -16.50
C LYS A 42 -4.39 17.47 -16.84
N ASP A 43 -5.14 18.34 -17.52
CA ASP A 43 -4.69 19.68 -17.90
C ASP A 43 -4.29 20.52 -16.67
N LYS A 44 -5.05 20.43 -15.57
CA LYS A 44 -4.69 21.04 -14.29
C LYS A 44 -3.32 20.61 -13.79
N MET A 45 -2.99 19.33 -13.92
CA MET A 45 -1.69 18.80 -13.50
C MET A 45 -0.56 19.23 -14.45
N VAL A 46 -0.79 19.20 -15.76
CA VAL A 46 0.16 19.67 -16.77
C VAL A 46 0.49 21.15 -16.54
N LYS A 47 -0.53 22.02 -16.51
CA LYS A 47 -0.36 23.47 -16.25
C LYS A 47 0.36 23.75 -14.93
N ARG A 48 0.03 23.03 -13.85
CA ARG A 48 0.72 23.16 -12.55
C ARG A 48 2.21 22.80 -12.66
N TYR A 49 2.52 21.71 -13.37
CA TYR A 49 3.89 21.24 -13.52
C TYR A 49 4.70 22.15 -14.45
N THR A 50 4.13 22.59 -15.57
CA THR A 50 4.69 23.61 -16.46
C THR A 50 5.07 24.87 -15.68
N ARG A 51 4.14 25.41 -14.86
CA ARG A 51 4.43 26.54 -13.97
C ARG A 51 5.61 26.26 -13.04
N SER A 52 5.75 25.06 -12.51
CA SER A 52 6.85 24.68 -11.61
C SER A 52 8.21 24.60 -12.34
N ILE A 53 8.22 24.12 -13.59
CA ILE A 53 9.40 24.13 -14.47
C ILE A 53 9.82 25.56 -14.78
N LEU A 54 8.86 26.40 -15.19
CA LEU A 54 9.08 27.81 -15.53
C LEU A 54 9.57 28.61 -14.32
N LYS A 55 8.93 28.50 -13.16
CA LYS A 55 9.38 29.12 -11.91
C LYS A 55 10.82 28.76 -11.56
N ARG A 56 11.23 27.51 -11.80
CA ARG A 56 12.62 27.08 -11.60
C ARG A 56 13.57 27.75 -12.58
N LYS A 57 13.19 27.85 -13.86
CA LYS A 57 14.00 28.53 -14.87
C LYS A 57 14.14 30.01 -14.54
N TYR A 58 13.06 30.68 -14.19
CA TYR A 58 13.08 32.06 -13.71
C TYR A 58 14.06 32.24 -12.55
N LYS A 59 13.98 31.41 -11.51
CA LYS A 59 14.93 31.45 -10.38
C LYS A 59 16.39 31.22 -10.82
N ARG A 60 16.63 30.40 -11.85
CA ARG A 60 17.97 30.20 -12.40
C ARG A 60 18.46 31.46 -13.11
N TYR A 61 17.67 32.04 -14.01
CA TYR A 61 18.04 33.29 -14.71
C TYR A 61 18.24 34.45 -13.73
N ARG A 62 17.39 34.58 -12.71
CA ARG A 62 17.58 35.56 -11.63
C ARG A 62 18.95 35.42 -10.95
N ARG A 63 19.41 34.19 -10.69
CA ARG A 63 20.76 33.96 -10.12
C ARG A 63 21.86 34.28 -11.12
N LEU A 64 21.68 33.95 -12.40
CA LEU A 64 22.65 34.31 -13.44
C LEU A 64 22.76 35.83 -13.59
N GLY A 65 21.65 36.57 -13.43
CA GLY A 65 21.66 38.03 -13.45
C GLY A 65 22.51 38.61 -12.32
N VAL A 66 22.38 38.07 -11.11
CA VAL A 66 23.24 38.46 -9.97
C VAL A 66 24.71 38.16 -10.25
N LEU A 67 25.04 36.94 -10.72
CA LEU A 67 26.41 36.57 -11.07
C LEU A 67 27.00 37.41 -12.21
N ASN A 68 26.17 37.85 -13.15
CA ASN A 68 26.58 38.71 -14.26
C ASN A 68 26.94 40.11 -13.75
N ILE A 69 26.15 40.67 -12.82
CA ILE A 69 26.43 41.96 -12.18
C ILE A 69 27.70 41.90 -11.32
N GLU A 70 27.93 40.78 -10.63
CA GLU A 70 29.15 40.54 -9.84
C GLU A 70 30.37 40.15 -10.69
N GLU A 71 30.25 40.14 -12.03
CA GLU A 71 31.29 39.70 -12.98
C GLU A 71 31.80 38.26 -12.80
N LYS A 72 31.10 37.45 -11.99
CA LYS A 72 31.40 36.03 -11.71
C LYS A 72 30.81 35.07 -12.75
N LEU A 73 30.25 35.58 -13.85
CA LEU A 73 29.61 34.75 -14.87
C LEU A 73 30.63 34.30 -15.94
N GLU A 74 31.17 33.11 -15.76
CA GLU A 74 32.25 32.55 -16.59
C GLU A 74 31.80 31.97 -17.96
N GLY A 75 30.50 31.95 -18.29
CA GLY A 75 30.01 31.20 -19.46
C GLY A 75 28.82 31.79 -20.21
N LYS A 76 28.62 31.33 -21.46
CA LYS A 76 27.47 31.71 -22.30
C LYS A 76 26.14 31.28 -21.67
N ILE A 77 25.15 32.16 -21.75
CA ILE A 77 23.79 31.90 -21.24
C ILE A 77 23.13 30.82 -22.11
N LYS A 78 22.64 29.73 -21.47
CA LYS A 78 21.90 28.70 -22.19
C LYS A 78 20.60 29.27 -22.78
N ARG A 79 20.38 29.04 -24.08
CA ARG A 79 19.18 29.48 -24.80
C ARG A 79 17.91 28.90 -24.16
N LEU A 80 16.93 29.76 -23.92
CA LEU A 80 15.59 29.38 -23.50
C LEU A 80 14.83 28.81 -24.71
N LYS A 81 14.32 27.59 -24.59
CA LYS A 81 13.38 27.02 -25.56
C LYS A 81 12.01 27.70 -25.45
N ASP A 82 11.15 27.55 -26.46
CA ASP A 82 9.80 28.08 -26.50
C ASP A 82 8.87 27.48 -25.43
N PHE A 83 7.71 28.09 -25.25
CA PHE A 83 6.70 27.66 -24.28
C PHE A 83 6.14 26.25 -24.59
N GLY A 84 5.84 25.98 -25.86
CA GLY A 84 5.28 24.71 -26.33
C GLY A 84 6.20 23.52 -26.03
N HIS A 85 7.51 23.72 -26.07
CA HIS A 85 8.48 22.72 -25.62
C HIS A 85 8.30 22.33 -24.15
N TYR A 86 8.11 23.30 -23.25
CA TYR A 86 7.95 23.01 -21.82
C TYR A 86 6.60 22.40 -21.51
N GLU A 87 5.55 22.85 -22.19
CA GLU A 87 4.22 22.28 -22.06
C GLU A 87 4.20 20.82 -22.55
N SER A 88 4.74 20.55 -23.74
CA SER A 88 4.87 19.20 -24.29
C SER A 88 5.69 18.28 -23.39
N ARG A 89 6.78 18.80 -22.81
CA ARG A 89 7.59 18.05 -21.83
C ARG A 89 6.79 17.74 -20.57
N ALA A 90 6.07 18.73 -20.03
CA ALA A 90 5.25 18.55 -18.84
C ALA A 90 4.13 17.52 -19.09
N LEU A 91 3.47 17.59 -20.24
CA LEU A 91 2.45 16.64 -20.67
C LEU A 91 2.99 15.20 -20.66
N LYS A 92 4.10 14.95 -21.34
CA LYS A 92 4.75 13.63 -21.40
C LYS A 92 5.09 13.10 -20.01
N GLU A 93 5.71 13.92 -19.16
CA GLU A 93 6.09 13.49 -17.81
C GLU A 93 4.86 13.24 -16.91
N VAL A 94 3.79 14.03 -17.05
CA VAL A 94 2.52 13.82 -16.33
C VAL A 94 1.85 12.53 -16.79
N GLU A 95 1.82 12.24 -18.08
CA GLU A 95 1.23 11.01 -18.63
C GLU A 95 1.97 9.76 -18.19
N ILE A 96 3.31 9.81 -18.10
CA ILE A 96 4.12 8.69 -17.60
C ILE A 96 3.72 8.34 -16.15
N VAL A 97 3.57 9.35 -15.29
CA VAL A 97 3.27 9.15 -13.86
C VAL A 97 1.81 8.78 -13.63
N PHE A 98 0.89 9.40 -14.37
CA PHE A 98 -0.55 9.28 -14.16
C PHE A 98 -1.24 8.50 -15.28
N LYS A 99 -0.54 7.54 -15.90
CA LYS A 99 -1.12 6.66 -16.91
C LYS A 99 -2.31 5.91 -16.32
N ASP A 100 -3.46 6.01 -16.97
CA ASP A 100 -4.76 5.44 -16.56
C ASP A 100 -5.29 5.95 -15.19
N SER A 101 -4.69 7.01 -14.66
CA SER A 101 -5.07 7.60 -13.38
C SER A 101 -6.44 8.27 -13.46
N ARG A 102 -7.35 7.96 -12.53
CA ARG A 102 -8.66 8.63 -12.43
C ARG A 102 -8.59 9.89 -11.57
N LEU A 103 -7.59 9.94 -10.69
CA LEU A 103 -7.40 11.02 -9.74
C LEU A 103 -6.47 12.13 -10.24
N TYR A 104 -5.55 11.85 -11.17
CA TYR A 104 -4.51 12.78 -11.66
C TYR A 104 -3.90 13.58 -10.51
N GLY A 105 -3.34 12.86 -9.52
CA GLY A 105 -2.68 13.46 -8.36
C GLY A 105 -3.60 14.04 -7.29
N ALA A 106 -4.93 13.91 -7.38
CA ALA A 106 -5.82 14.27 -6.27
C ALA A 106 -5.65 13.33 -5.05
N GLY A 107 -5.37 12.05 -5.30
CA GLY A 107 -5.02 11.05 -4.30
C GLY A 107 -3.99 10.07 -4.85
N LEU A 108 -3.52 9.17 -3.99
CA LEU A 108 -2.67 8.06 -4.39
C LEU A 108 -3.50 6.92 -5.00
N GLU A 109 -3.06 6.41 -6.15
CA GLU A 109 -3.62 5.26 -6.86
C GLU A 109 -2.54 4.19 -6.95
N LEU A 110 -2.48 3.37 -5.91
CA LEU A 110 -1.55 2.26 -5.75
C LEU A 110 -2.22 0.91 -6.08
N ASP A 111 -3.37 0.89 -6.75
CA ASP A 111 -4.14 -0.33 -7.02
C ASP A 111 -3.34 -1.38 -7.81
N LYS A 112 -2.53 -0.94 -8.78
CA LYS A 112 -1.64 -1.83 -9.56
C LYS A 112 -0.57 -2.47 -8.67
N ILE A 113 0.06 -1.67 -7.81
CA ILE A 113 1.10 -2.13 -6.86
C ILE A 113 0.49 -3.05 -5.80
N PHE A 114 -0.66 -2.67 -5.24
CA PHE A 114 -1.40 -3.48 -4.27
C PHE A 114 -1.73 -4.87 -4.84
N LYS A 115 -2.30 -4.94 -6.05
CA LYS A 115 -2.62 -6.24 -6.67
C LYS A 115 -1.39 -7.07 -7.01
N LYS A 116 -0.29 -6.43 -7.41
CA LYS A 116 0.93 -7.12 -7.83
C LYS A 116 1.69 -7.75 -6.65
N TYR A 117 1.64 -7.12 -5.48
CA TYR A 117 2.47 -7.45 -4.32
C TYR A 117 1.65 -7.90 -3.11
N THR A 118 0.49 -8.54 -3.33
CA THR A 118 -0.38 -9.07 -2.28
C THR A 118 0.34 -10.04 -1.35
N ASP A 119 1.23 -10.86 -1.91
CA ASP A 119 2.07 -11.83 -1.20
C ASP A 119 3.18 -11.18 -0.35
N VAL A 120 3.48 -9.90 -0.61
CA VAL A 120 4.51 -9.14 0.10
C VAL A 120 3.88 -8.35 1.23
N HIS A 121 2.88 -7.51 0.96
CA HIS A 121 2.30 -6.65 2.00
C HIS A 121 1.22 -7.34 2.85
N LEU A 122 0.77 -8.55 2.47
CA LEU A 122 -0.16 -9.39 3.24
C LEU A 122 -1.42 -8.64 3.72
N CYS A 123 -1.99 -7.80 2.84
CA CYS A 123 -3.18 -7.01 3.15
C CYS A 123 -4.29 -7.39 2.17
N ASP A 124 -5.43 -7.84 2.70
CA ASP A 124 -6.56 -8.26 1.87
C ASP A 124 -7.43 -7.08 1.41
N ASP A 125 -7.36 -5.96 2.13
CA ASP A 125 -8.15 -4.77 1.87
C ASP A 125 -7.27 -3.57 1.51
N TYR A 126 -7.58 -2.93 0.38
CA TYR A 126 -6.82 -1.79 -0.13
C TYR A 126 -6.84 -0.58 0.81
N LYS A 127 -7.93 -0.36 1.56
CA LYS A 127 -8.00 0.72 2.54
C LYS A 127 -7.10 0.41 3.75
N LYS A 128 -7.04 -0.84 4.22
CA LYS A 128 -6.08 -1.29 5.24
C LYS A 128 -4.65 -1.10 4.74
N PHE A 129 -4.35 -1.51 3.51
CA PHE A 129 -3.05 -1.31 2.87
C PHE A 129 -2.61 0.17 2.87
N LEU A 130 -3.46 1.10 2.41
CA LEU A 130 -3.12 2.54 2.42
C LEU A 130 -2.89 3.10 3.83
N LYS A 131 -3.47 2.50 4.87
CA LYS A 131 -3.22 2.88 6.27
C LYS A 131 -1.90 2.31 6.78
N SER A 132 -1.58 1.06 6.46
CA SER A 132 -0.41 0.33 6.98
C SER A 132 0.86 0.54 6.16
N ILE A 133 0.77 1.05 4.92
CA ILE A 133 1.91 1.20 3.99
C ILE A 133 3.07 2.02 4.58
N CYS A 134 2.81 2.94 5.50
CA CYS A 134 3.85 3.72 6.17
C CYS A 134 4.72 2.87 7.14
N LYS A 135 4.23 1.72 7.60
CA LYS A 135 4.94 0.85 8.54
C LYS A 135 6.04 0.06 7.85
N LEU A 136 5.77 -0.46 6.64
CA LEU A 136 6.67 -1.36 5.89
C LEU A 136 7.11 -2.58 6.73
N ASN A 137 6.22 -3.13 7.55
CA ASN A 137 6.46 -4.33 8.37
C ASN A 137 6.30 -5.59 7.51
N VAL A 138 7.25 -5.82 6.60
CA VAL A 138 7.21 -6.89 5.63
C VAL A 138 8.46 -7.74 5.73
N ASP A 139 8.38 -9.01 5.33
CA ASP A 139 9.54 -9.88 5.18
C ASP A 139 10.56 -9.27 4.21
N LYS A 140 11.74 -8.95 4.75
CA LYS A 140 12.84 -8.31 4.03
C LYS A 140 13.84 -9.33 3.48
N SER A 141 13.50 -10.61 3.45
CA SER A 141 14.41 -11.69 3.02
C SER A 141 14.37 -11.96 1.51
N ARG A 142 13.28 -11.56 0.82
CA ARG A 142 13.02 -11.88 -0.58
C ARG A 142 13.31 -10.71 -1.51
N PHE A 143 13.85 -10.99 -2.70
CA PHE A 143 14.14 -9.95 -3.69
C PHE A 143 12.86 -9.27 -4.17
N ARG A 144 11.74 -10.00 -4.15
CA ARG A 144 10.40 -9.46 -4.43
C ARG A 144 10.01 -8.26 -3.56
N TYR A 145 10.53 -8.19 -2.33
CA TYR A 145 10.36 -6.99 -1.48
C TYR A 145 11.09 -5.77 -2.05
N LEU A 146 12.28 -5.95 -2.62
CA LEU A 146 13.00 -4.85 -3.28
C LEU A 146 12.27 -4.37 -4.53
N GLU A 147 11.68 -5.27 -5.31
CA GLU A 147 10.85 -4.90 -6.47
C GLU A 147 9.65 -4.04 -6.05
N TYR A 148 8.97 -4.46 -4.97
CA TYR A 148 7.89 -3.71 -4.35
C TYR A 148 8.34 -2.31 -3.92
N LEU A 149 9.45 -2.20 -3.18
CA LEU A 149 10.01 -0.90 -2.75
C LEU A 149 10.40 -0.04 -3.95
N ASN A 150 11.02 -0.62 -4.98
CA ASN A 150 11.45 0.10 -6.17
C ASN A 150 10.25 0.68 -6.94
N GLU A 151 9.21 -0.10 -7.20
CA GLU A 151 8.00 0.39 -7.87
C GLU A 151 7.27 1.45 -7.05
N LEU A 152 7.17 1.25 -5.73
CA LEU A 152 6.57 2.22 -4.84
C LEU A 152 7.36 3.54 -4.85
N LYS A 153 8.70 3.46 -4.77
CA LYS A 153 9.57 4.64 -4.85
C LYS A 153 9.42 5.36 -6.18
N GLU A 154 9.41 4.66 -7.30
CA GLU A 154 9.28 5.29 -8.63
C GLU A 154 7.93 6.01 -8.78
N TYR A 155 6.82 5.37 -8.37
CA TYR A 155 5.50 6.00 -8.39
C TYR A 155 5.45 7.25 -7.50
N LEU A 156 5.82 7.12 -6.22
CA LEU A 156 5.78 8.23 -5.27
C LEU A 156 6.70 9.38 -5.70
N SER A 157 7.91 9.06 -6.19
CA SER A 157 8.84 10.06 -6.73
C SER A 157 8.25 10.82 -7.90
N GLY A 158 7.54 10.13 -8.80
CA GLY A 158 6.81 10.73 -9.91
C GLY A 158 5.76 11.73 -9.42
N VAL A 159 4.91 11.32 -8.47
CA VAL A 159 3.87 12.21 -7.91
C VAL A 159 4.48 13.44 -7.24
N ILE A 160 5.55 13.26 -6.45
CA ILE A 160 6.27 14.37 -5.79
C ILE A 160 6.91 15.29 -6.83
N LYS A 161 7.52 14.75 -7.90
CA LYS A 161 8.12 15.55 -8.98
C LYS A 161 7.09 16.48 -9.61
N ILE A 162 5.90 15.96 -9.91
CA ILE A 162 4.85 16.73 -10.59
C ILE A 162 4.18 17.73 -9.64
N LYS A 163 3.81 17.33 -8.41
CA LYS A 163 3.04 18.20 -7.48
C LYS A 163 3.89 19.10 -6.59
N TYR A 164 5.04 18.58 -6.18
CA TYR A 164 5.92 19.12 -5.15
C TYR A 164 7.36 19.22 -5.67
N PHE A 165 7.53 19.76 -6.88
CA PHE A 165 8.81 19.81 -7.60
C PHE A 165 9.99 20.36 -6.78
N GLY A 166 9.73 21.34 -5.90
CA GLY A 166 10.73 21.86 -4.97
C GLY A 166 11.23 20.79 -3.98
N MET A 167 10.32 20.02 -3.38
CA MET A 167 10.63 18.92 -2.46
C MET A 167 11.32 17.76 -3.20
N PHE A 168 10.83 17.41 -4.40
CA PHE A 168 11.47 16.39 -5.25
C PHE A 168 12.95 16.68 -5.45
N ARG A 169 13.29 17.94 -5.75
CA ARG A 169 14.68 18.33 -5.96
C ARG A 169 15.56 18.32 -4.72
N LYS A 170 14.99 18.59 -3.55
CA LYS A 170 15.72 18.55 -2.28
C LYS A 170 15.97 17.12 -1.80
N PHE A 171 15.02 16.22 -2.02
CA PHE A 171 15.02 14.92 -1.33
C PHE A 171 15.11 13.70 -2.24
N MET A 172 14.67 13.79 -3.49
CA MET A 172 14.50 12.61 -4.35
C MET A 172 15.35 12.66 -5.63
N ALA A 173 15.67 13.84 -6.16
CA ALA A 173 16.32 13.98 -7.46
C ALA A 173 17.73 13.37 -7.54
N SER A 174 18.45 13.28 -6.42
CA SER A 174 19.79 12.69 -6.32
C SER A 174 19.77 11.29 -5.69
N THR A 175 18.60 10.72 -5.42
CA THR A 175 18.52 9.39 -4.81
C THR A 175 18.81 8.32 -5.86
N PRO A 176 19.71 7.36 -5.57
CA PRO A 176 19.99 6.26 -6.49
C PRO A 176 18.75 5.38 -6.67
N ARG A 177 18.81 4.50 -7.67
CA ARG A 177 17.79 3.46 -7.84
C ARG A 177 17.95 2.45 -6.71
N ILE A 178 16.84 1.86 -6.26
CA ILE A 178 16.89 0.80 -5.25
C ILE A 178 17.50 -0.44 -5.89
N ILE A 179 17.06 -0.77 -7.10
CA ILE A 179 17.59 -1.88 -7.90
C ILE A 179 18.51 -1.32 -8.98
N GLU A 180 19.76 -1.78 -8.97
CA GLU A 180 20.77 -1.50 -9.96
C GLU A 180 21.04 -2.73 -10.84
N ARG A 181 21.66 -2.48 -11.99
CA ARG A 181 22.02 -3.50 -12.98
C ARG A 181 23.54 -3.47 -13.16
N ALA A 182 24.16 -4.64 -13.17
CA ALA A 182 25.56 -4.80 -13.53
C ALA A 182 25.73 -6.01 -14.44
N GLU A 183 26.86 -6.03 -15.15
CA GLU A 183 27.34 -7.24 -15.81
C GLU A 183 27.80 -8.24 -14.74
N ALA A 184 27.40 -9.50 -14.90
CA ALA A 184 27.63 -10.54 -13.90
C ALA A 184 29.12 -10.75 -13.61
N CYS A 185 29.96 -10.69 -14.64
CA CYS A 185 31.40 -10.86 -14.53
C CYS A 185 32.08 -9.75 -13.73
N SER A 186 31.58 -8.51 -13.78
CA SER A 186 32.15 -7.38 -13.03
C SER A 186 31.67 -7.33 -11.57
N PHE A 187 30.68 -8.16 -11.22
CA PHE A 187 30.06 -8.14 -9.90
C PHE A 187 30.72 -9.10 -8.90
N SER A 188 31.57 -10.02 -9.36
CA SER A 188 32.17 -11.07 -8.53
C SER A 188 33.17 -10.60 -7.47
N GLU A 189 33.56 -9.31 -7.46
CA GLU A 189 34.68 -8.80 -6.66
C GLU A 189 34.27 -7.83 -5.54
N VAL A 190 32.99 -7.50 -5.38
CA VAL A 190 32.56 -6.51 -4.39
C VAL A 190 32.12 -7.19 -3.08
N ASN A 191 33.05 -7.22 -2.12
CA ASN A 191 32.85 -7.61 -0.73
C ASN A 191 31.57 -6.97 -0.16
N GLY A 192 30.82 -7.77 0.61
CA GLY A 192 29.51 -7.38 1.15
C GLY A 192 29.62 -6.12 2.01
N VAL A 193 29.00 -5.03 1.56
CA VAL A 193 28.83 -3.83 2.38
C VAL A 193 27.74 -4.12 3.41
N GLU A 194 28.04 -3.83 4.68
CA GLU A 194 27.12 -4.01 5.79
C GLU A 194 25.80 -3.24 5.55
N GLY A 195 24.67 -3.89 5.77
CA GLY A 195 23.33 -3.32 5.56
C GLY A 195 22.78 -3.36 4.13
N VAL A 196 23.54 -3.87 3.14
CA VAL A 196 23.04 -4.14 1.78
C VAL A 196 22.27 -5.47 1.75
N PHE A 197 21.26 -5.56 0.88
CA PHE A 197 20.46 -6.77 0.71
C PHE A 197 21.35 -7.97 0.35
N PRO A 198 21.25 -9.11 1.07
CA PRO A 198 22.25 -10.18 1.04
C PRO A 198 22.18 -11.07 -0.21
N LYS A 199 21.13 -10.93 -1.03
CA LYS A 199 20.93 -11.72 -2.24
C LYS A 199 21.02 -10.85 -3.49
N VAL A 200 21.34 -11.51 -4.59
CA VAL A 200 21.33 -10.96 -5.95
C VAL A 200 20.41 -11.78 -6.81
N TYR A 201 19.82 -11.15 -7.83
CA TYR A 201 18.94 -11.81 -8.76
C TYR A 201 19.64 -12.01 -10.09
N CYS A 202 19.84 -13.27 -10.48
CA CYS A 202 20.37 -13.61 -11.79
C CYS A 202 19.22 -13.60 -12.81
N VAL A 203 19.25 -12.66 -13.76
CA VAL A 203 18.17 -12.51 -14.75
C VAL A 203 18.04 -13.76 -15.62
N LYS A 204 19.17 -14.34 -16.06
CA LYS A 204 19.19 -15.52 -16.94
C LYS A 204 18.67 -16.78 -16.27
N CYS A 205 19.05 -17.02 -15.02
CA CYS A 205 18.59 -18.19 -14.26
C CYS A 205 17.22 -17.96 -13.59
N SER A 206 16.73 -16.71 -13.60
CA SER A 206 15.51 -16.28 -12.90
C SER A 206 15.47 -16.71 -11.43
N ARG A 207 16.61 -16.60 -10.74
CA ARG A 207 16.80 -17.07 -9.35
C ARG A 207 17.47 -16.03 -8.47
N GLU A 208 17.02 -16.00 -7.22
CA GLU A 208 17.70 -15.30 -6.13
C GLU A 208 18.85 -16.16 -5.59
N ILE A 209 20.01 -15.55 -5.42
CA ILE A 209 21.25 -16.22 -5.05
C ILE A 209 21.94 -15.38 -3.99
N SER A 210 22.45 -16.00 -2.93
CA SER A 210 23.20 -15.25 -1.92
C SER A 210 24.44 -14.62 -2.55
N ARG A 211 24.75 -13.37 -2.18
CA ARG A 211 25.85 -12.60 -2.75
C ARG A 211 27.20 -13.34 -2.59
N SER A 212 27.41 -13.97 -1.44
CA SER A 212 28.63 -14.75 -1.15
C SER A 212 28.84 -15.95 -2.07
N VAL A 213 27.77 -16.58 -2.56
CA VAL A 213 27.85 -17.76 -3.43
C VAL A 213 27.72 -17.42 -4.92
N PHE A 214 27.53 -16.13 -5.24
CA PHE A 214 27.24 -15.70 -6.60
C PHE A 214 28.41 -15.93 -7.56
N GLY A 215 29.66 -15.71 -7.12
CA GLY A 215 30.85 -16.02 -7.93
C GLY A 215 30.94 -17.51 -8.30
N TYR A 216 30.53 -18.41 -7.39
CA TYR A 216 30.47 -19.85 -7.65
C TYR A 216 29.29 -20.21 -8.56
N HIS A 217 28.17 -19.49 -8.46
CA HIS A 217 27.03 -19.67 -9.35
C HIS A 217 27.44 -19.50 -10.82
N LEU A 218 28.17 -18.43 -11.16
CA LEU A 218 28.60 -18.15 -12.54
C LEU A 218 29.48 -19.25 -13.12
N LYS A 219 30.36 -19.84 -12.30
CA LYS A 219 31.25 -20.93 -12.70
C LYS A 219 30.53 -22.29 -12.77
N GLY A 220 29.33 -22.41 -12.19
CA GLY A 220 28.62 -23.67 -12.03
C GLY A 220 27.94 -24.20 -13.31
N LYS A 221 27.82 -25.53 -13.43
CA LYS A 221 27.19 -26.21 -14.57
C LYS A 221 25.70 -25.87 -14.76
N ARG A 222 25.02 -25.43 -13.70
CA ARG A 222 23.59 -25.05 -13.72
C ARG A 222 23.35 -23.60 -14.16
N HIS A 223 24.41 -22.82 -14.40
CA HIS A 223 24.30 -21.46 -14.91
C HIS A 223 24.17 -21.44 -16.43
N CYS A 224 23.30 -20.57 -16.96
CA CYS A 224 23.04 -20.45 -18.39
C CYS A 224 24.06 -19.50 -19.05
N LYS A 225 25.21 -20.04 -19.49
CA LYS A 225 26.31 -19.29 -20.14
C LYS A 225 25.90 -18.75 -21.51
N LYS A 226 25.68 -17.45 -21.66
CA LYS A 226 25.42 -16.76 -22.94
C LYS A 226 26.00 -15.34 -22.92
N GLU A 227 26.19 -14.75 -24.10
CA GLU A 227 26.72 -13.38 -24.24
C GLU A 227 25.81 -12.35 -23.54
N ARG A 228 26.40 -11.63 -22.57
CA ARG A 228 25.80 -10.65 -21.64
C ARG A 228 24.88 -11.24 -20.56
N GLU A 229 25.50 -11.59 -19.45
CA GLU A 229 24.86 -12.01 -18.20
C GLU A 229 24.55 -10.77 -17.34
N GLU A 230 23.27 -10.44 -17.15
CA GLU A 230 22.84 -9.32 -16.31
C GLU A 230 22.45 -9.79 -14.90
N VAL A 231 22.84 -9.01 -13.91
CA VAL A 231 22.45 -9.21 -12.50
C VAL A 231 21.72 -7.99 -11.97
N LEU A 232 20.70 -8.25 -11.15
CA LEU A 232 20.03 -7.22 -10.37
C LEU A 232 20.48 -7.32 -8.91
N PHE A 233 20.82 -6.18 -8.32
CA PHE A 233 21.22 -6.10 -6.93
C PHE A 233 20.69 -4.81 -6.29
N CYS A 234 20.69 -4.77 -4.96
CA CYS A 234 20.30 -3.58 -4.24
C CYS A 234 21.47 -2.58 -4.23
N GLY A 235 21.29 -1.41 -4.82
CA GLY A 235 22.31 -0.34 -4.89
C GLY A 235 22.49 0.44 -3.58
N MET A 236 21.70 0.14 -2.54
CA MET A 236 21.72 0.86 -1.28
C MET A 236 21.25 0.01 -0.09
N PRO A 237 21.52 0.44 1.16
CA PRO A 237 20.97 -0.24 2.33
C PRO A 237 19.44 -0.25 2.33
N VAL A 238 18.84 -1.39 2.68
CA VAL A 238 17.37 -1.58 2.65
C VAL A 238 16.67 -0.58 3.57
N LEU A 239 17.24 -0.33 4.75
CA LEU A 239 16.73 0.66 5.70
C LEU A 239 16.69 2.08 5.11
N LYS A 240 17.69 2.42 4.28
CA LYS A 240 17.72 3.72 3.59
C LYS A 240 16.63 3.80 2.53
N ALA A 241 16.39 2.72 1.77
CA ALA A 241 15.29 2.64 0.81
C ALA A 241 13.92 2.78 1.48
N GLU A 242 13.69 2.09 2.61
CA GLU A 242 12.47 2.24 3.41
C GLU A 242 12.29 3.66 3.93
N GLY A 243 13.37 4.28 4.43
CA GLY A 243 13.35 5.67 4.90
C GLY A 243 12.95 6.65 3.80
N LEU A 244 13.43 6.45 2.57
CA LEU A 244 13.03 7.27 1.41
C LEU A 244 11.53 7.14 1.11
N ILE A 245 11.00 5.92 1.15
CA ILE A 245 9.58 5.66 0.90
C ILE A 245 8.71 6.25 2.01
N LYS A 246 9.09 6.07 3.28
CA LYS A 246 8.39 6.68 4.43
C LYS A 246 8.33 8.20 4.30
N LYS A 247 9.46 8.84 4.00
CA LYS A 247 9.52 10.29 3.76
C LYS A 247 8.68 10.72 2.55
N ALA A 248 8.66 9.92 1.49
CA ALA A 248 7.81 10.20 0.33
C ALA A 248 6.31 10.09 0.67
N LEU A 249 5.93 9.11 1.49
CA LEU A 249 4.56 8.94 1.99
C LEU A 249 4.15 10.07 2.96
N GLU A 250 5.08 10.60 3.75
CA GLU A 250 4.85 11.79 4.59
C GLU A 250 4.58 13.03 3.74
N ILE A 251 5.39 13.28 2.70
CA ILE A 251 5.15 14.38 1.75
C ILE A 251 3.78 14.24 1.07
N LEU A 252 3.36 13.01 0.80
CA LEU A 252 2.11 12.67 0.10
C LEU A 252 0.97 12.28 1.05
N ASP A 253 1.07 12.59 2.34
CA ASP A 253 0.10 12.13 3.33
C ASP A 253 -1.30 12.70 3.07
N ARG A 254 -1.38 13.93 2.55
CA ARG A 254 -2.65 14.55 2.15
C ARG A 254 -3.35 13.74 1.06
N GLU A 255 -2.62 13.34 0.02
CA GLU A 255 -3.11 12.54 -1.10
C GLU A 255 -3.51 11.14 -0.64
N ARG A 256 -2.73 10.56 0.27
CA ARG A 256 -3.02 9.25 0.89
C ARG A 256 -4.33 9.30 1.69
N ARG A 257 -4.48 10.30 2.58
CA ARG A 257 -5.71 10.51 3.36
C ARG A 257 -6.93 10.76 2.46
N TYR A 258 -6.75 11.51 1.37
CA TYR A 258 -7.81 11.73 0.39
C TYR A 258 -8.27 10.41 -0.24
N SER A 259 -7.35 9.52 -0.65
CA SER A 259 -7.70 8.19 -1.18
C SER A 259 -8.45 7.34 -0.15
N ILE A 260 -8.01 7.31 1.11
CA ILE A 260 -8.68 6.58 2.20
C ILE A 260 -10.11 7.12 2.44
N SER A 261 -10.27 8.45 2.46
CA SER A 261 -11.57 9.10 2.64
C SER A 261 -12.53 8.77 1.49
N ARG A 262 -12.03 8.80 0.25
CA ARG A 262 -12.81 8.46 -0.95
C ARG A 262 -13.33 7.03 -0.91
N LEU A 263 -12.51 6.07 -0.49
CA LEU A 263 -12.92 4.66 -0.32
C LEU A 263 -14.02 4.52 0.75
N SER A 264 -13.91 5.29 1.84
CA SER A 264 -14.90 5.28 2.93
C SER A 264 -16.25 5.85 2.46
N ARG A 265 -16.24 6.92 1.68
CA ARG A 265 -17.46 7.48 1.06
C ARG A 265 -18.10 6.53 0.06
N LYS A 266 -17.30 5.83 -0.75
CA LYS A 266 -17.82 4.82 -1.68
C LYS A 266 -18.53 3.69 -0.94
N LYS A 267 -17.94 3.20 0.17
CA LYS A 267 -18.59 2.18 1.03
C LYS A 267 -19.86 2.71 1.70
N LYS A 268 -19.88 3.97 2.14
CA LYS A 268 -21.10 4.62 2.68
C LYS A 268 -22.20 4.76 1.64
N ARG A 269 -21.86 5.12 0.40
CA ARG A 269 -22.82 5.20 -0.72
C ARG A 269 -23.38 3.83 -1.09
N LEU A 270 -22.52 2.82 -1.24
CA LEU A 270 -22.98 1.45 -1.48
C LEU A 270 -23.93 0.95 -0.38
N ARG A 271 -23.68 1.33 0.89
CA ARG A 271 -24.60 1.04 2.00
C ARG A 271 -25.90 1.86 1.96
N SER A 272 -25.89 3.08 1.42
CA SER A 272 -27.10 3.91 1.28
C SER A 272 -27.94 3.56 0.06
N ASP A 273 -27.35 2.93 -0.95
CA ASP A 273 -28.03 2.46 -2.16
C ASP A 273 -28.77 1.14 -1.91
N VAL A 274 -28.46 0.43 -0.82
CA VAL A 274 -29.29 -0.65 -0.29
C VAL A 274 -30.45 -0.03 0.49
N PRO A 275 -31.71 -0.24 0.08
CA PRO A 275 -32.84 0.35 0.77
C PRO A 275 -32.91 -0.07 2.24
N LYS A 276 -33.18 0.90 3.12
CA LYS A 276 -33.29 0.66 4.58
C LYS A 276 -34.31 -0.42 4.95
N TRP A 277 -35.35 -0.61 4.14
CA TRP A 277 -36.35 -1.65 4.35
C TRP A 277 -35.76 -3.06 4.21
N LEU A 278 -34.72 -3.26 3.40
CA LEU A 278 -34.04 -4.55 3.28
C LEU A 278 -33.28 -4.90 4.57
N TYR A 279 -32.59 -3.93 5.17
CA TYR A 279 -31.97 -4.11 6.49
C TYR A 279 -32.99 -4.37 7.60
N LYS A 280 -34.15 -3.71 7.52
CA LYS A 280 -35.25 -3.88 8.49
C LYS A 280 -36.00 -5.20 8.32
N ARG A 281 -36.03 -5.76 7.11
CA ARG A 281 -36.70 -7.02 6.80
C ARG A 281 -35.84 -8.24 7.15
N GLU A 282 -34.52 -8.14 7.02
CA GLU A 282 -33.57 -9.23 7.29
C GLU A 282 -32.89 -9.11 8.68
N GLU A 283 -33.32 -8.17 9.53
CA GLU A 283 -32.77 -7.87 10.87
C GLU A 283 -31.23 -7.68 10.96
N LEU A 284 -30.56 -7.38 9.83
CA LEU A 284 -29.09 -7.30 9.72
C LEU A 284 -28.44 -6.11 10.47
N ASP A 285 -29.23 -5.23 11.08
CA ASP A 285 -28.75 -4.05 11.85
C ASP A 285 -28.68 -4.32 13.37
N ILE A 286 -29.09 -5.51 13.82
CA ILE A 286 -29.07 -5.93 15.23
C ILE A 286 -27.87 -6.84 15.45
N SER A 287 -26.99 -6.44 16.39
CA SER A 287 -25.88 -7.27 16.85
C SER A 287 -26.37 -8.27 17.90
N PHE A 288 -26.00 -9.54 17.72
CA PHE A 288 -26.28 -10.61 18.67
C PHE A 288 -24.98 -11.18 19.22
N GLU A 289 -25.00 -11.50 20.51
CA GLU A 289 -23.88 -12.09 21.24
C GLU A 289 -24.35 -13.35 21.99
N CYS A 290 -23.49 -14.36 22.07
CA CYS A 290 -23.74 -15.60 22.81
C CYS A 290 -22.60 -15.87 23.78
N ASP A 291 -22.88 -15.76 25.08
CA ASP A 291 -21.88 -15.91 26.14
C ASP A 291 -21.34 -17.34 26.26
N ILE A 292 -22.13 -18.34 25.84
CA ILE A 292 -21.76 -19.76 25.92
C ILE A 292 -20.63 -20.11 24.94
N CYS A 293 -20.71 -19.61 23.70
CA CYS A 293 -19.76 -19.96 22.64
C CYS A 293 -18.88 -18.80 22.15
N GLY A 294 -19.11 -17.58 22.67
CA GLY A 294 -18.39 -16.37 22.26
C GLY A 294 -18.76 -15.89 20.86
N TYR A 295 -19.89 -16.34 20.30
CA TYR A 295 -20.37 -15.86 19.01
C TYR A 295 -20.70 -14.36 19.10
N SER A 296 -20.20 -13.59 18.14
CA SER A 296 -20.58 -12.19 17.93
C SER A 296 -20.83 -11.97 16.43
N GLY A 297 -22.04 -11.53 16.08
CA GLY A 297 -22.46 -11.40 14.70
C GLY A 297 -23.67 -10.48 14.52
N TYR A 298 -24.08 -10.27 13.28
CA TYR A 298 -25.20 -9.40 12.93
C TYR A 298 -26.30 -10.21 12.21
N GLY A 299 -27.57 -9.92 12.52
CA GLY A 299 -28.73 -10.56 11.91
C GLY A 299 -29.19 -11.83 12.61
N ARG A 300 -30.52 -12.00 12.69
CA ARG A 300 -31.17 -13.14 13.37
C ARG A 300 -30.89 -14.46 12.68
N ASP A 301 -30.88 -14.53 11.35
CA ASP A 301 -30.63 -15.80 10.64
C ASP A 301 -29.23 -16.37 10.90
N GLY A 302 -28.22 -15.49 10.90
CA GLY A 302 -26.85 -15.86 11.24
C GLY A 302 -26.74 -16.34 12.68
N PHE A 303 -27.46 -15.68 13.58
CA PHE A 303 -27.58 -16.09 14.97
C PHE A 303 -28.33 -17.42 15.10
N ASP A 304 -29.49 -17.63 14.50
CA ASP A 304 -30.23 -18.88 14.65
C ASP A 304 -29.47 -20.08 14.09
N ARG A 305 -28.63 -19.85 13.06
CA ARG A 305 -27.73 -20.87 12.52
C ARG A 305 -26.58 -21.23 13.46
N HIS A 306 -26.07 -20.28 14.27
CA HIS A 306 -24.93 -20.54 15.16
C HIS A 306 -25.23 -21.63 16.19
N PHE A 307 -26.49 -21.77 16.64
CA PHE A 307 -26.88 -22.83 17.58
C PHE A 307 -26.67 -24.25 17.01
N GLY A 308 -26.73 -24.40 15.69
CA GLY A 308 -26.47 -25.66 15.00
C GLY A 308 -25.01 -25.89 14.62
N GLU A 309 -24.10 -24.95 14.92
CA GLU A 309 -22.68 -25.09 14.62
C GLU A 309 -21.99 -25.96 15.68
N ASP A 310 -20.98 -26.73 15.25
CA ASP A 310 -20.21 -27.59 16.15
C ASP A 310 -19.48 -26.82 17.24
N SER A 311 -19.13 -25.55 16.97
CA SER A 311 -18.56 -24.63 17.94
C SER A 311 -19.48 -24.47 19.16
N HIS A 312 -20.76 -24.19 18.91
CA HIS A 312 -21.76 -23.99 19.95
C HIS A 312 -22.04 -25.30 20.70
N ARG A 313 -22.22 -26.42 19.99
CA ARG A 313 -22.42 -27.74 20.61
C ARG A 313 -21.27 -28.14 21.53
N LYS A 314 -20.02 -27.93 21.08
CA LYS A 314 -18.82 -28.20 21.88
C LYS A 314 -18.74 -27.30 23.11
N SER A 315 -19.13 -26.03 22.99
CA SER A 315 -19.17 -25.12 24.13
C SER A 315 -20.22 -25.51 25.17
N VAL A 316 -21.41 -25.92 24.75
CA VAL A 316 -22.45 -26.44 25.67
C VAL A 316 -21.96 -27.72 26.38
N ALA A 317 -21.32 -28.63 25.65
CA ALA A 317 -20.75 -29.85 26.21
C ALA A 317 -19.67 -29.60 27.28
N ARG A 318 -18.91 -28.49 27.21
CA ARG A 318 -17.94 -28.11 28.26
C ARG A 318 -18.60 -27.79 29.60
N TYR A 319 -19.88 -27.44 29.61
CA TYR A 319 -20.65 -27.22 30.82
C TYR A 319 -21.31 -28.52 31.34
N GLY A 320 -21.02 -29.66 30.71
CA GLY A 320 -21.52 -30.97 31.12
C GLY A 320 -22.97 -31.24 30.71
N ILE A 321 -23.48 -30.57 29.68
CA ILE A 321 -24.83 -30.77 29.14
C ILE A 321 -24.71 -31.24 27.69
N LYS A 322 -25.44 -32.28 27.31
CA LYS A 322 -25.54 -32.70 25.91
C LYS A 322 -26.44 -31.73 25.16
N TYR A 323 -25.97 -31.18 24.03
CA TYR A 323 -26.78 -30.28 23.24
C TYR A 323 -28.04 -30.98 22.70
N SER A 324 -29.21 -30.41 22.98
CA SER A 324 -30.49 -30.82 22.42
C SER A 324 -31.18 -29.62 21.75
N PRO A 325 -32.09 -29.84 20.77
CA PRO A 325 -32.85 -28.76 20.15
C PRO A 325 -33.66 -27.91 21.14
N ALA A 326 -34.02 -28.47 22.30
CA ALA A 326 -34.70 -27.76 23.39
C ALA A 326 -33.85 -26.63 24.01
N LEU A 327 -32.53 -26.67 23.85
CA LEU A 327 -31.61 -25.63 24.33
C LEU A 327 -31.39 -24.51 23.30
N LYS A 328 -32.01 -24.58 22.11
CA LYS A 328 -31.92 -23.53 21.09
C LYS A 328 -32.49 -22.22 21.64
N GLY A 329 -31.73 -21.13 21.50
CA GLY A 329 -32.12 -19.81 22.00
C GLY A 329 -31.51 -19.44 23.36
N ILE A 330 -30.88 -20.38 24.07
CA ILE A 330 -30.17 -20.09 25.33
C ILE A 330 -28.79 -19.55 25.02
N THR A 331 -28.49 -18.34 25.48
CA THR A 331 -27.24 -17.63 25.15
C THR A 331 -26.40 -17.29 26.36
N ARG A 332 -27.02 -17.20 27.54
CA ARG A 332 -26.38 -16.88 28.82
C ARG A 332 -26.07 -18.15 29.60
N VAL A 333 -24.83 -18.23 30.11
CA VAL A 333 -24.35 -19.38 30.90
C VAL A 333 -25.22 -19.62 32.15
N GLY A 334 -25.69 -18.56 32.81
CA GLY A 334 -26.53 -18.69 34.01
C GLY A 334 -27.89 -19.35 33.76
N ILE A 335 -28.47 -19.23 32.56
CA ILE A 335 -29.73 -19.90 32.20
C ILE A 335 -29.44 -21.35 31.81
N LEU A 336 -28.34 -21.57 31.07
CA LEU A 336 -27.90 -22.91 30.69
C LEU A 336 -27.72 -23.81 31.91
N MET A 337 -27.10 -23.31 32.98
CA MET A 337 -26.93 -24.06 34.22
C MET A 337 -28.24 -24.42 34.92
N LYS A 338 -29.25 -23.53 34.90
CA LYS A 338 -30.57 -23.82 35.47
C LYS A 338 -31.35 -24.88 34.68
N MET A 339 -31.03 -25.05 33.40
CA MET A 339 -31.63 -26.07 32.55
C MET A 339 -30.96 -27.44 32.72
N LYS A 340 -29.74 -27.48 33.25
CA LYS A 340 -29.01 -28.74 33.51
C LYS A 340 -29.84 -29.69 34.36
N ASP A 341 -30.32 -29.20 35.50
CA ASP A 341 -31.10 -29.99 36.46
C ASP A 341 -32.38 -30.58 35.82
N ARG A 342 -33.02 -29.84 34.91
CA ARG A 342 -34.23 -30.28 34.21
C ARG A 342 -33.97 -31.28 33.08
N VAL A 343 -32.80 -31.18 32.43
CA VAL A 343 -32.40 -32.13 31.38
C VAL A 343 -31.97 -33.45 32.00
N GLU A 344 -31.22 -33.42 33.11
CA GLU A 344 -30.88 -34.61 33.88
C GLU A 344 -32.13 -35.32 34.43
N GLU A 345 -33.11 -34.56 34.94
CA GLU A 345 -34.38 -35.12 35.40
C GLU A 345 -35.19 -35.76 34.25
N SER A 346 -35.16 -35.17 33.04
CA SER A 346 -35.80 -35.72 31.85
C SER A 346 -35.14 -36.99 31.31
N GLU A 347 -33.81 -37.11 31.34
CA GLU A 347 -33.09 -38.31 30.88
C GLU A 347 -33.33 -39.51 31.81
N SER A 348 -33.59 -39.25 33.10
CA SER A 348 -33.98 -40.26 34.10
C SER A 348 -35.30 -40.98 33.78
N TYR A 349 -36.25 -40.33 33.11
CA TYR A 349 -37.53 -40.94 32.72
C TYR A 349 -37.45 -41.82 31.46
N THR A 350 -36.35 -41.75 30.71
CA THR A 350 -36.18 -42.49 29.44
C THR A 350 -35.29 -43.73 29.56
N GLU A 351 -34.74 -44.02 30.74
CA GLU A 351 -34.06 -45.28 31.00
C GLU A 351 -35.09 -46.38 31.31
N GLU A 352 -35.25 -47.29 30.36
CA GLU A 352 -36.09 -48.48 30.44
C GLU A 352 -35.32 -49.62 31.14
N PHE A 353 -35.90 -50.19 32.21
CA PHE A 353 -35.38 -51.32 32.96
C PHE A 353 -36.28 -52.54 32.77
N GLU A 354 -35.68 -53.69 32.48
CA GLU A 354 -36.39 -54.97 32.38
C GLU A 354 -36.30 -55.75 33.70
N ASP A 355 -37.42 -56.33 34.13
CA ASP A 355 -37.49 -57.26 35.27
C ASP A 355 -37.09 -58.71 34.86
N GLY A 356 -37.06 -59.62 35.83
CA GLY A 356 -36.71 -61.03 35.59
C GLY A 356 -37.71 -61.80 34.73
N ASP A 357 -38.92 -61.27 34.54
CA ASP A 357 -40.02 -61.86 33.77
C ASP A 357 -40.17 -61.19 32.37
N GLY A 358 -39.34 -60.19 32.06
CA GLY A 358 -39.27 -59.52 30.75
C GLY A 358 -40.20 -58.32 30.57
N ASN A 359 -40.73 -57.73 31.65
CA ASN A 359 -41.52 -56.51 31.58
C ASN A 359 -40.62 -55.27 31.65
N VAL A 360 -40.93 -54.26 30.81
CA VAL A 360 -40.16 -53.02 30.69
C VAL A 360 -40.82 -51.92 31.52
N PHE A 361 -40.06 -51.30 32.43
CA PHE A 361 -40.52 -50.19 33.28
C PHE A 361 -39.56 -49.00 33.24
N ASP A 362 -40.10 -47.79 33.38
CA ASP A 362 -39.29 -46.60 33.65
C ASP A 362 -38.53 -46.78 34.97
N ARG A 363 -37.30 -46.26 35.04
CA ARG A 363 -36.40 -46.37 36.20
C ARG A 363 -37.06 -46.16 37.57
N ARG A 364 -37.89 -45.11 37.70
CA ARG A 364 -38.54 -44.78 38.99
C ARG A 364 -39.56 -45.85 39.39
N THR A 365 -40.34 -46.33 38.42
CA THR A 365 -41.31 -47.42 38.62
C THR A 365 -40.60 -48.72 38.97
N TYR A 366 -39.50 -49.03 38.28
CA TYR A 366 -38.68 -50.20 38.58
C TYR A 366 -38.09 -50.16 40.00
N GLU A 367 -37.49 -49.03 40.40
CA GLU A 367 -36.93 -48.87 41.74
C GLU A 367 -38.00 -48.90 42.85
N ASP A 368 -39.19 -48.35 42.59
CA ASP A 368 -40.32 -48.38 43.53
C ASP A 368 -40.93 -49.80 43.62
N LEU A 369 -41.08 -50.52 42.50
CA LEU A 369 -41.51 -51.92 42.50
C LEU A 369 -40.52 -52.81 43.27
N LYS A 370 -39.21 -52.60 43.05
CA LYS A 370 -38.14 -53.30 43.77
C LYS A 370 -38.14 -52.96 45.28
N ARG A 371 -38.37 -51.69 45.65
CA ARG A 371 -38.48 -51.28 47.07
C ARG A 371 -39.70 -51.86 47.77
N ASN A 372 -40.77 -52.13 47.02
CA ASN A 372 -42.00 -52.75 47.53
C ASN A 372 -42.01 -54.29 47.40
N ASN A 373 -40.91 -54.92 46.96
CA ASN A 373 -40.78 -56.37 46.70
C ASN A 373 -41.83 -56.93 45.72
N LEU A 374 -42.20 -56.17 44.69
CA LEU A 374 -43.17 -56.56 43.66
C LEU A 374 -42.51 -57.12 42.37
N ILE A 375 -41.20 -56.96 42.24
CA ILE A 375 -40.32 -57.52 41.19
C ILE A 375 -38.96 -57.89 41.77
#